data_AF-A0A7Y2XI86-F1
#
_entry.id   AF-A0A7Y2XI86-F1
#
_cell.length_a   1.000
_cell.length_b   1.000
_cell.length_c   1.000
_cell.angle_alpha   90.00
_cell.angle_beta   90.00
_cell.angle_gamma   90.00
#
_symmetry.space_group_name_H-M   'P 1'
#
loop_
_entity.id
_entity.type
_entity.pdbx_description
1 polymer ?
#
loop_
_entity_poly.entity_id
_entity_poly.type
_entity_poly.pdbx_seq_one_letter_code
_entity_poly.pdbx_strand_id
1 'polypeptide(L)'
;GPLTAAPYAVFHGFNDIYRDFPDWVSSSLGATMHGHLFAPEGAEFADRAQDFAGGLSANPRLRDYNPEAYLANLIWSSRDEYLAFLFAARDSQKITSFLARDPNASVSMISGTWALPLMRSGKPVHTLRRQAARLQQREVRAVERLRERRTRAKVRIWSLAEVLETPAEPLRAVLEDHSVPGASALTIMPPLREMDALAAFLQDLRNMGMDPHTAGPIVGVDTPIARPGVKELG
;
A
#
# COMPACT_ATOMS: atom_id res chain seq x y z
N GLY A 1 20.47 -15.24 5.03
CA GLY A 1 20.29 -14.80 3.64
C GLY A 1 18.88 -14.27 3.48
N PRO A 2 18.37 -14.20 2.24
CA PRO A 2 16.96 -13.96 1.93
C PRO A 2 16.04 -14.96 2.63
N LEU A 3 14.82 -14.52 2.97
CA LEU A 3 13.79 -15.40 3.55
C LEU A 3 12.86 -15.97 2.46
N THR A 4 12.77 -15.28 1.33
CA THR A 4 12.03 -15.71 0.13
C THR A 4 12.99 -16.07 -1.00
N ALA A 5 12.45 -16.65 -2.08
CA ALA A 5 13.22 -17.18 -3.19
C ALA A 5 13.63 -16.15 -4.25
N ALA A 6 12.89 -15.05 -4.35
CA ALA A 6 13.06 -14.02 -5.37
C ALA A 6 12.65 -12.63 -4.82
N PRO A 7 13.13 -11.53 -5.42
CA PRO A 7 12.68 -10.18 -5.11
C PRO A 7 11.18 -9.96 -5.36
N TYR A 8 10.54 -9.11 -4.55
CA TYR A 8 9.12 -8.75 -4.69
C TYR A 8 8.81 -7.36 -4.11
N ALA A 9 7.70 -6.77 -4.54
CA ALA A 9 7.24 -5.46 -4.10
C ALA A 9 5.98 -5.51 -3.24
N VAL A 10 5.91 -4.60 -2.27
CA VAL A 10 4.75 -4.39 -1.40
C VAL A 10 4.33 -2.93 -1.45
N PHE A 11 3.10 -2.67 -1.87
CA PHE A 11 2.57 -1.31 -2.02
C PHE A 11 1.49 -1.03 -0.98
N HIS A 12 1.85 -0.30 0.08
CA HIS A 12 0.92 0.08 1.13
C HIS A 12 0.22 1.41 0.83
N GLY A 13 -1.09 1.38 0.66
CA GLY A 13 -1.94 2.59 0.52
C GLY A 13 -1.96 3.23 -0.87
N PHE A 14 -1.22 2.70 -1.85
CA PHE A 14 -1.15 3.27 -3.20
C PHE A 14 -2.52 3.25 -3.92
N ASN A 15 -3.22 2.11 -3.89
CA ASN A 15 -4.54 2.00 -4.53
C ASN A 15 -5.63 2.84 -3.83
N ASP A 16 -5.38 3.36 -2.62
CA ASP A 16 -6.30 4.30 -1.97
C ASP A 16 -6.19 5.72 -2.55
N ILE A 17 -5.06 6.06 -3.18
CA ILE A 17 -4.76 7.38 -3.77
C ILE A 17 -4.85 7.33 -5.29
N TYR A 18 -4.14 6.38 -5.91
CA TYR A 18 -4.09 6.23 -7.36
C TYR A 18 -5.14 5.22 -7.80
N ARG A 19 -6.01 5.65 -8.70
CA ARG A 19 -6.97 4.79 -9.40
C ARG A 19 -6.20 3.88 -10.35
N ASP A 20 -6.64 2.63 -10.46
CA ASP A 20 -6.06 1.65 -11.40
C ASP A 20 -4.54 1.42 -11.18
N PHE A 21 -4.05 1.66 -9.95
CA PHE A 21 -2.66 1.44 -9.57
C PHE A 21 -2.16 0.02 -9.86
N PRO A 22 -2.94 -1.06 -9.61
CA PRO A 22 -2.49 -2.40 -9.97
C PRO A 22 -2.18 -2.57 -11.45
N ASP A 23 -3.04 -2.06 -12.33
CA ASP A 23 -2.86 -2.13 -13.79
C ASP A 23 -1.66 -1.29 -14.24
N TRP A 24 -1.46 -0.14 -13.60
CA TRP A 24 -0.30 0.70 -13.81
C TRP A 24 1.01 -0.01 -13.45
N VAL A 25 1.05 -0.72 -12.31
CA VAL A 25 2.22 -1.51 -11.89
C VAL A 25 2.49 -2.65 -12.88
N SER A 26 1.46 -3.42 -13.24
CA SER A 26 1.63 -4.52 -14.21
C SER A 26 2.14 -4.04 -15.56
N SER A 27 1.62 -2.91 -16.04
CA SER A 27 2.04 -2.35 -17.34
C SER A 27 3.44 -1.71 -17.29
N SER A 28 3.77 -1.03 -16.19
CA SER A 28 5.02 -0.25 -16.09
C SER A 28 6.21 -1.10 -15.65
N LEU A 29 5.98 -2.12 -14.82
CA LEU A 29 7.03 -2.97 -14.26
C LEU A 29 7.07 -4.37 -14.87
N GLY A 30 6.08 -4.75 -15.69
CA GLY A 30 5.92 -6.14 -16.14
C GLY A 30 5.67 -7.12 -14.99
N ALA A 31 5.09 -6.61 -13.89
CA ALA A 31 4.93 -7.35 -12.64
C ALA A 31 3.58 -8.09 -12.58
N THR A 32 3.59 -9.28 -11.98
CA THR A 32 2.36 -9.98 -11.57
C THR A 32 1.84 -9.31 -10.30
N MET A 33 0.79 -8.49 -10.46
CA MET A 33 0.27 -7.63 -9.40
C MET A 33 -0.95 -8.25 -8.73
N HIS A 34 -0.79 -8.71 -7.50
CA HIS A 34 -1.88 -9.17 -6.65
C HIS A 34 -2.56 -7.99 -5.93
N GLY A 35 -3.81 -8.20 -5.51
CA GLY A 35 -4.52 -7.27 -4.65
C GLY A 35 -4.02 -7.33 -3.20
N HIS A 36 -4.93 -7.13 -2.26
CA HIS A 36 -4.63 -7.25 -0.83
C HIS A 36 -4.49 -8.73 -0.42
N LEU A 37 -3.30 -9.31 -0.62
CA LEU A 37 -3.02 -10.71 -0.26
C LEU A 37 -3.31 -11.03 1.22
N PHE A 38 -3.20 -10.04 2.09
CA PHE A 38 -3.42 -10.18 3.53
C PHE A 38 -4.72 -9.52 4.02
N ALA A 39 -5.67 -9.24 3.13
CA ALA A 39 -6.98 -8.71 3.52
C ALA A 39 -7.70 -9.66 4.48
N PRO A 40 -8.47 -9.15 5.46
CA PRO A 40 -9.20 -9.98 6.40
C PRO A 40 -10.29 -10.85 5.72
N GLU A 41 -10.78 -10.44 4.55
CA GLU A 41 -11.79 -11.15 3.76
C GLU A 41 -11.22 -12.36 3.00
N GLY A 42 -9.95 -12.29 2.59
CA GLY A 42 -9.27 -13.34 1.82
C GLY A 42 -8.03 -12.81 1.11
N ALA A 43 -7.27 -13.68 0.46
CA ALA A 43 -6.17 -13.25 -0.40
C ALA A 43 -6.72 -12.90 -1.80
N GLU A 44 -6.37 -11.71 -2.29
CA GLU A 44 -6.78 -11.25 -3.62
C GLU A 44 -5.68 -11.59 -4.64
N PHE A 45 -5.79 -12.72 -5.34
CA PHE A 45 -4.85 -13.09 -6.40
C PHE A 45 -5.09 -12.29 -7.69
N ALA A 46 -4.06 -12.16 -8.54
CA ALA A 46 -4.08 -11.31 -9.74
C ALA A 46 -5.16 -11.71 -10.76
N ASP A 47 -5.40 -13.02 -10.89
CA ASP A 47 -6.43 -13.63 -11.75
C ASP A 47 -7.81 -13.75 -11.05
N ARG A 48 -7.93 -13.24 -9.81
CA ARG A 48 -9.10 -13.40 -8.93
C ARG A 48 -9.49 -14.87 -8.70
N ALA A 49 -8.57 -15.81 -8.83
CA ALA A 49 -8.81 -17.21 -8.52
C ALA A 49 -9.01 -17.42 -7.00
N GLN A 50 -9.67 -18.52 -6.64
CA GLN A 50 -9.78 -18.96 -5.23
C GLN A 50 -8.56 -19.74 -4.76
N ASP A 51 -7.84 -20.35 -5.70
CA ASP A 51 -6.62 -21.10 -5.48
C ASP A 51 -5.55 -20.61 -6.46
N PHE A 52 -4.30 -20.61 -6.02
CA PHE A 52 -3.15 -20.19 -6.81
C PHE A 52 -2.12 -21.32 -6.90
N ALA A 53 -1.15 -21.16 -7.81
CA ALA A 53 -0.06 -22.11 -8.02
C ALA A 53 0.59 -22.55 -6.69
N GLY A 54 0.91 -23.84 -6.58
CA GLY A 54 1.43 -24.42 -5.34
C GLY A 54 0.38 -24.75 -4.27
N GLY A 55 -0.91 -24.78 -4.64
CA GLY A 55 -2.01 -25.16 -3.74
C GLY A 55 -2.34 -24.08 -2.69
N LEU A 56 -2.07 -22.82 -3.02
CA LEU A 56 -2.29 -21.69 -2.12
C LEU A 56 -3.75 -21.25 -2.19
N SER A 57 -4.44 -21.29 -1.06
CA SER A 57 -5.85 -20.90 -0.97
C SER A 57 -6.01 -19.42 -0.60
N ALA A 58 -7.02 -18.77 -1.18
CA ALA A 58 -7.45 -17.43 -0.80
C ALA A 58 -8.05 -17.35 0.62
N ASN A 59 -8.30 -18.48 1.29
CA ASN A 59 -8.94 -18.51 2.60
C ASN A 59 -8.04 -17.86 3.68
N PRO A 60 -8.52 -16.80 4.35
CA PRO A 60 -7.71 -16.06 5.32
C PRO A 60 -7.32 -16.91 6.54
N ARG A 61 -8.11 -17.94 6.90
CA ARG A 61 -7.77 -18.85 8.02
C ARG A 61 -6.57 -19.72 7.69
N LEU A 62 -6.47 -20.21 6.45
CA LEU A 62 -5.33 -21.02 6.01
C LEU A 62 -4.08 -20.16 5.85
N ARG A 63 -4.23 -18.98 5.22
CA ARG A 63 -3.15 -17.98 5.08
C ARG A 63 -2.60 -17.54 6.44
N ASP A 64 -3.46 -17.11 7.36
CA ASP A 64 -3.04 -16.51 8.64
C ASP A 64 -2.60 -17.56 9.69
N TYR A 65 -2.71 -18.85 9.40
CA TYR A 65 -2.15 -19.93 10.22
C TYR A 65 -0.60 -19.87 10.20
N ASN A 66 -0.01 -19.69 9.01
CA ASN A 66 1.42 -19.43 8.86
C ASN A 66 1.66 -18.44 7.70
N PRO A 67 1.50 -17.13 7.94
CA PRO A 67 1.57 -16.13 6.88
C PRO A 67 2.97 -16.04 6.26
N GLU A 68 4.02 -16.36 7.02
CA GLU A 68 5.41 -16.34 6.54
C GLU A 68 5.65 -17.46 5.51
N ALA A 69 5.27 -18.70 5.85
CA ALA A 69 5.38 -19.82 4.91
C ALA A 69 4.46 -19.66 3.70
N TYR A 70 3.27 -19.07 3.90
CA TYR A 70 2.36 -18.75 2.82
C TYR A 70 3.00 -17.81 1.80
N LEU A 71 3.58 -16.70 2.25
CA LEU A 71 4.26 -15.76 1.36
C LEU A 71 5.49 -16.38 0.70
N ALA A 72 6.30 -17.13 1.46
CA ALA A 72 7.47 -17.80 0.92
C ALA A 72 7.11 -18.80 -0.20
N ASN A 73 6.03 -19.58 -0.03
CA ASN A 73 5.55 -20.51 -1.05
C ASN A 73 4.97 -19.77 -2.28
N LEU A 74 4.29 -18.64 -2.07
CA LEU A 74 3.76 -17.81 -3.15
C LEU A 74 4.89 -17.25 -4.02
N ILE A 75 5.94 -16.71 -3.40
CA ILE A 75 7.13 -16.22 -4.11
C ILE A 75 7.87 -17.37 -4.79
N TRP A 76 8.02 -18.52 -4.13
CA TRP A 76 8.70 -19.69 -4.72
C TRP A 76 7.98 -20.23 -5.96
N SER A 77 6.64 -20.28 -5.91
CA SER A 77 5.80 -20.78 -7.00
C SER A 77 5.78 -19.85 -8.22
N SER A 78 6.09 -18.57 -8.02
CA SER A 78 6.08 -17.52 -9.05
C SER A 78 7.47 -16.94 -9.31
N ARG A 79 8.54 -17.67 -8.97
CA ARG A 79 9.93 -17.16 -8.95
C ARG A 79 10.47 -16.70 -10.31
N ASP A 80 9.82 -17.10 -11.39
CA ASP A 80 10.17 -16.71 -12.75
C ASP A 80 9.49 -15.38 -13.17
N GLU A 81 8.63 -14.83 -12.30
CA GLU A 81 7.91 -13.58 -12.48
C GLU A 81 8.30 -12.57 -11.39
N TYR A 82 8.25 -11.27 -11.72
CA TYR A 82 8.39 -10.23 -10.70
C TYR A 82 7.05 -10.01 -10.00
N LEU A 83 6.96 -10.37 -8.73
CA LEU A 83 5.71 -10.34 -7.98
C LEU A 83 5.54 -9.04 -7.19
N ALA A 84 4.32 -8.49 -7.23
CA ALA A 84 3.94 -7.35 -6.40
C ALA A 84 2.55 -7.56 -5.77
N PHE A 85 2.28 -6.91 -4.63
CA PHE A 85 0.96 -6.95 -4.02
C PHE A 85 0.59 -5.69 -3.22
N LEU A 86 -0.72 -5.46 -3.06
CA LEU A 86 -1.24 -4.37 -2.23
C LEU A 86 -1.22 -4.73 -0.75
N PHE A 87 -0.99 -3.73 0.08
CA PHE A 87 -1.09 -3.83 1.53
C PHE A 87 -1.79 -2.60 2.12
N ALA A 88 -2.32 -2.71 3.33
CA ALA A 88 -2.95 -1.59 4.04
C ALA A 88 -3.02 -1.85 5.55
N ALA A 89 -3.28 -0.80 6.34
CA ALA A 89 -3.48 -0.91 7.79
C ALA A 89 -4.65 -1.83 8.21
N ARG A 90 -5.59 -2.10 7.30
CA ARG A 90 -6.70 -3.03 7.53
C ARG A 90 -6.27 -4.51 7.46
N ASP A 91 -5.24 -4.79 6.67
CA ASP A 91 -4.73 -6.13 6.39
C ASP A 91 -4.07 -6.76 7.61
N SER A 92 -3.83 -8.06 7.55
CA SER A 92 -3.20 -8.84 8.61
C SER A 92 -1.74 -8.39 8.82
N GLN A 93 -1.51 -7.59 9.86
CA GLN A 93 -0.18 -7.07 10.21
C GLN A 93 0.78 -8.13 10.78
N LYS A 94 0.38 -9.41 10.82
CA LYS A 94 1.23 -10.52 11.27
C LYS A 94 2.47 -10.69 10.39
N ILE A 95 2.35 -10.39 9.09
CA ILE A 95 3.43 -10.54 8.12
C ILE A 95 4.48 -9.42 8.19
N THR A 96 4.16 -8.26 8.78
CA THR A 96 5.00 -7.05 8.73
C THR A 96 6.42 -7.28 9.22
N SER A 97 6.62 -8.12 10.25
CA SER A 97 7.96 -8.42 10.74
C SER A 97 8.77 -9.34 9.82
N PHE A 98 8.12 -10.19 9.02
CA PHE A 98 8.75 -11.01 8.00
C PHE A 98 9.20 -10.13 6.84
N LEU A 99 8.30 -9.27 6.34
CA LEU A 99 8.60 -8.29 5.28
C LEU A 99 9.84 -7.46 5.65
N ALA A 100 9.86 -6.86 6.85
CA ALA A 100 10.98 -6.03 7.29
C ALA A 100 12.33 -6.78 7.33
N ARG A 101 12.33 -8.10 7.61
CA ARG A 101 13.55 -8.91 7.76
C ARG A 101 14.07 -9.49 6.45
N ASP A 102 13.26 -9.48 5.40
CA ASP A 102 13.60 -10.12 4.13
C ASP A 102 14.31 -9.13 3.19
N PRO A 103 15.59 -9.35 2.83
CA PRO A 103 16.30 -8.47 1.89
C PRO A 103 15.74 -8.50 0.46
N ASN A 104 14.89 -9.47 0.11
CA ASN A 104 14.19 -9.50 -1.18
C ASN A 104 12.99 -8.54 -1.26
N ALA A 105 12.50 -8.05 -0.11
CA ALA A 105 11.32 -7.20 -0.07
C ALA A 105 11.67 -5.74 -0.39
N SER A 106 10.90 -5.15 -1.31
CA SER A 106 10.83 -3.69 -1.51
C SER A 106 9.47 -3.19 -1.03
N VAL A 107 9.44 -2.44 0.06
CA VAL A 107 8.22 -1.95 0.70
C VAL A 107 8.09 -0.45 0.49
N SER A 108 7.07 -0.05 -0.28
CA SER A 108 6.70 1.34 -0.50
C SER A 108 5.40 1.62 0.25
N MET A 109 5.41 2.58 1.16
CA MET A 109 4.28 2.86 2.04
C MET A 109 3.89 4.33 2.02
N ILE A 110 2.59 4.57 1.89
CA ILE A 110 1.98 5.89 2.10
C ILE A 110 1.14 5.84 3.38
N SER A 111 1.62 6.47 4.45
CA SER A 111 0.96 6.51 5.75
C SER A 111 -0.21 7.48 5.78
N GLY A 112 -1.19 7.23 6.65
CA GLY A 112 -2.44 8.01 6.74
C GLY A 112 -3.49 7.63 5.70
N THR A 113 -3.18 6.73 4.76
CA THR A 113 -4.10 6.29 3.71
C THR A 113 -5.31 5.54 4.25
N TRP A 114 -5.26 5.03 5.48
CA TRP A 114 -6.42 4.47 6.18
C TRP A 114 -7.59 5.46 6.30
N ALA A 115 -7.34 6.77 6.25
CA ALA A 115 -8.38 7.79 6.33
C ALA A 115 -9.25 7.83 5.07
N LEU A 116 -8.68 7.53 3.90
CA LEU A 116 -9.35 7.64 2.59
C LEU A 116 -10.56 6.71 2.44
N PRO A 117 -10.47 5.39 2.70
CA PRO A 117 -11.65 4.53 2.62
C PRO A 117 -12.69 4.85 3.71
N LEU A 118 -12.28 5.35 4.88
CA LEU A 118 -13.22 5.79 5.93
C LEU A 118 -13.99 7.04 5.51
N MET A 119 -13.29 8.04 4.97
CA MET A 119 -13.88 9.25 4.40
C MET A 119 -14.88 8.89 3.29
N ARG A 120 -14.45 8.06 2.32
CA ARG A 120 -15.30 7.63 1.19
C ARG A 120 -16.52 6.83 1.61
N SER A 121 -16.52 6.22 2.81
CA SER A 121 -17.70 5.51 3.30
C SER A 121 -18.90 6.42 3.58
N GLY A 122 -18.68 7.74 3.72
CA GLY A 122 -19.73 8.72 4.02
C GLY A 122 -20.39 8.56 5.38
N LYS A 123 -19.92 7.62 6.21
CA LYS A 123 -20.51 7.37 7.54
C LYS A 123 -20.17 8.50 8.51
N PRO A 124 -21.04 8.80 9.48
CA PRO A 124 -20.77 9.84 10.46
C PRO A 124 -19.48 9.57 11.25
N VAL A 125 -18.64 10.60 11.42
CA VAL A 125 -17.29 10.47 12.02
C VAL A 125 -17.31 9.85 13.42
N HIS A 126 -18.33 10.14 14.22
CA HIS A 126 -18.47 9.54 15.55
C HIS A 126 -18.59 8.00 15.53
N THR A 127 -19.13 7.43 14.44
CA THR A 127 -19.20 5.98 14.23
C THR A 127 -17.86 5.40 13.77
N LEU A 128 -17.06 6.20 13.05
CA LEU A 128 -15.79 5.78 12.46
C LEU A 128 -14.60 5.97 13.38
N ARG A 129 -14.68 6.88 14.36
CA ARG A 129 -13.56 7.28 15.25
C ARG A 129 -12.81 6.09 15.85
N ARG A 130 -13.52 5.07 16.35
CA ARG A 130 -12.91 3.87 16.95
C ARG A 130 -12.14 3.05 15.92
N GLN A 131 -12.70 2.89 14.72
CA GLN A 131 -12.05 2.19 13.62
C GLN A 131 -10.81 2.96 13.13
N ALA A 132 -10.94 4.28 12.96
CA ALA A 132 -9.85 5.18 12.60
C ALA A 132 -8.67 5.06 13.58
N ALA A 133 -8.92 5.17 14.89
CA ALA A 133 -7.90 5.02 15.91
C ALA A 133 -7.21 3.65 15.87
N ARG A 134 -7.96 2.56 15.64
CA ARG A 134 -7.40 1.21 15.51
C ARG A 134 -6.52 1.06 14.26
N LEU A 135 -6.95 1.59 13.12
CA LEU A 135 -6.18 1.55 11.88
C LEU A 135 -4.90 2.36 12.01
N GLN A 136 -4.98 3.59 12.56
CA GLN A 136 -3.79 4.40 12.83
C GLN A 136 -2.82 3.69 13.78
N GLN A 137 -3.30 3.07 14.86
CA GLN A 137 -2.42 2.34 15.79
C GLN A 137 -1.71 1.17 15.11
N ARG A 138 -2.38 0.44 14.21
CA ARG A 138 -1.75 -0.62 13.40
C ARG A 138 -0.68 -0.04 12.48
N GLU A 139 -0.99 1.07 11.82
CA GLU A 139 -0.06 1.75 10.92
C GLU A 139 1.19 2.26 11.64
N VAL A 140 1.03 2.89 12.81
CA VAL A 140 2.16 3.33 13.66
C VAL A 140 3.09 2.17 13.96
N ARG A 141 2.56 1.03 14.41
CA ARG A 141 3.37 -0.17 14.70
C ARG A 141 4.06 -0.72 13.45
N ALA A 142 3.41 -0.64 12.30
CA ALA A 142 4.00 -1.08 11.04
C ALA A 142 5.17 -0.17 10.64
N VAL A 143 4.99 1.16 10.72
CA VAL A 143 6.05 2.15 10.47
C VAL A 143 7.23 1.96 11.43
N GLU A 144 6.96 1.80 12.72
CA GLU A 144 7.99 1.51 13.73
C GLU A 144 8.79 0.27 13.35
N ARG A 145 8.11 -0.84 13.03
CA ARG A 145 8.75 -2.10 12.63
C ARG A 145 9.59 -1.96 11.37
N LEU A 146 9.09 -1.26 10.35
CA LEU A 146 9.79 -1.05 9.08
C LEU A 146 11.02 -0.13 9.24
N ARG A 147 10.98 0.82 10.19
CA ARG A 147 12.10 1.74 10.48
C ARG A 147 13.12 1.17 11.49
N GLU A 148 12.93 -0.03 12.01
CA GLU A 148 13.89 -0.63 12.94
C GLU A 148 15.27 -0.80 12.29
N ARG A 149 16.34 -0.60 13.08
CA ARG A 149 17.74 -0.73 12.58
C ARG A 149 18.07 -2.08 11.96
N ARG A 150 17.34 -3.13 12.35
CA ARG A 150 17.52 -4.50 11.87
C ARG A 150 16.70 -4.83 10.61
N THR A 151 15.92 -3.86 10.10
CA THR A 151 15.24 -3.99 8.82
C THR A 151 16.28 -4.24 7.73
N ARG A 152 16.02 -5.26 6.91
CA ARG A 152 16.84 -5.64 5.76
C ARG A 152 16.15 -5.37 4.43
N ALA A 153 14.83 -5.25 4.45
CA ALA A 153 14.05 -4.83 3.29
C ALA A 153 14.44 -3.42 2.83
N LYS A 154 14.27 -3.16 1.54
CA LYS A 154 14.30 -1.81 1.01
C LYS A 154 12.98 -1.13 1.36
N VAL A 155 13.01 -0.05 2.14
CA VAL A 155 11.80 0.60 2.67
C VAL A 155 11.77 2.08 2.26
N ARG A 156 10.66 2.52 1.68
CA ARG A 156 10.34 3.94 1.46
C ARG A 156 8.99 4.26 2.08
N ILE A 157 8.91 5.34 2.86
CA ILE A 157 7.69 5.75 3.56
C ILE A 157 7.46 7.23 3.31
N TRP A 158 6.29 7.55 2.76
CA TRP A 158 5.77 8.91 2.64
C TRP A 158 4.51 9.04 3.49
N SER A 159 4.23 10.22 3.99
CA SER A 159 2.93 10.59 4.55
C SER A 159 1.95 10.98 3.45
N LEU A 160 0.65 10.86 3.74
CA LEU A 160 -0.38 11.32 2.83
C LEU A 160 -0.20 12.81 2.46
N ALA A 161 0.21 13.66 3.40
CA ALA A 161 0.52 15.07 3.14
C ALA A 161 1.63 15.24 2.09
N GLU A 162 2.77 14.55 2.23
CA GLU A 162 3.88 14.61 1.26
C GLU A 162 3.44 14.16 -0.14
N VAL A 163 2.58 13.15 -0.23
CA VAL A 163 2.07 12.65 -1.51
C VAL A 163 1.07 13.61 -2.14
N LEU A 164 0.24 14.29 -1.36
CA LEU A 164 -0.67 15.31 -1.89
C LEU A 164 0.07 16.51 -2.48
N GLU A 165 1.21 16.87 -1.90
CA GLU A 165 2.09 17.91 -2.44
C GLU A 165 2.83 17.45 -3.71
N THR A 166 3.26 16.19 -3.75
CA THR A 166 4.07 15.63 -4.85
C THR A 166 3.56 14.25 -5.33
N PRO A 167 2.40 14.16 -6.01
CA PRO A 167 1.79 12.87 -6.35
C PRO A 167 2.60 12.00 -7.32
N ALA A 168 3.54 12.57 -8.08
CA ALA A 168 4.39 11.79 -8.96
C ALA A 168 5.54 11.08 -8.21
N GLU A 169 5.94 11.60 -7.04
CA GLU A 169 7.18 11.19 -6.38
C GLU A 169 7.20 9.72 -5.94
N PRO A 170 6.14 9.19 -5.28
CA PRO A 170 6.11 7.77 -4.94
C PRO A 170 6.18 6.86 -6.18
N LEU A 171 5.57 7.27 -7.29
CA LEU A 171 5.55 6.49 -8.53
C LEU A 171 6.92 6.46 -9.20
N ARG A 172 7.63 7.61 -9.23
CA ARG A 172 9.02 7.65 -9.72
C ARG A 172 9.92 6.74 -8.90
N ALA A 173 9.81 6.79 -7.57
CA ALA A 173 10.59 5.93 -6.69
C ALA A 173 10.30 4.44 -6.92
N VAL A 174 9.05 4.08 -7.23
CA VAL A 174 8.69 2.73 -7.65
C VAL A 174 9.38 2.38 -8.97
N LEU A 175 9.35 3.23 -10.00
CA LEU A 175 10.04 2.95 -11.26
C LEU A 175 11.56 2.81 -11.08
N GLU A 176 12.19 3.70 -10.31
CA GLU A 176 13.63 3.67 -10.02
C GLU A 176 14.06 2.35 -9.38
N ASP A 177 13.29 1.89 -8.40
CA ASP A 177 13.59 0.69 -7.61
C ASP A 177 13.58 -0.60 -8.47
N HIS A 178 12.93 -0.57 -9.63
CA HIS A 178 12.69 -1.71 -10.50
C HIS A 178 13.30 -1.55 -11.89
N SER A 179 14.17 -0.55 -12.10
CA SER A 179 14.68 -0.15 -13.41
C SER A 179 15.19 -1.35 -14.25
N VAL A 180 14.30 -1.86 -15.11
CA VAL A 180 14.61 -2.69 -16.27
C VAL A 180 14.95 -1.74 -17.42
N PRO A 181 16.01 -1.99 -18.22
CA PRO A 181 16.31 -1.17 -19.39
C PRO A 181 15.07 -1.06 -20.32
N GLY A 182 14.49 0.14 -20.42
CA GLY A 182 13.34 0.44 -21.29
C GLY A 182 11.99 0.72 -20.61
N ALA A 183 11.85 0.51 -19.29
CA ALA A 183 10.57 0.66 -18.58
C ALA A 183 10.13 2.12 -18.30
N SER A 184 11.07 3.06 -18.25
CA SER A 184 10.81 4.38 -17.64
C SER A 184 10.37 5.49 -18.60
N ALA A 185 10.39 5.30 -19.92
CA ALA A 185 10.48 6.45 -20.82
C ALA A 185 9.17 7.21 -21.09
N LEU A 186 7.98 6.62 -20.87
CA LEU A 186 6.69 7.24 -21.25
C LEU A 186 5.50 6.82 -20.37
N THR A 187 5.74 6.52 -19.10
CA THR A 187 4.68 6.03 -18.24
C THR A 187 3.75 7.17 -17.81
N ILE A 188 2.48 7.07 -18.20
CA ILE A 188 1.43 8.01 -17.77
C ILE A 188 1.12 7.76 -16.29
N MET A 189 1.04 8.84 -15.51
CA MET A 189 0.63 8.75 -14.11
C MET A 189 -0.81 8.22 -13.99
N PRO A 190 -1.08 7.22 -13.12
CA PRO A 190 -2.44 6.77 -12.87
C PRO A 190 -3.30 7.91 -12.30
N PRO A 191 -4.59 8.02 -12.67
CA PRO A 191 -5.44 9.10 -12.18
C PRO A 191 -5.56 9.09 -10.66
N LEU A 192 -5.65 10.26 -10.03
CA LEU A 192 -5.94 10.34 -8.60
C LEU A 192 -7.41 10.01 -8.31
N ARG A 193 -7.66 9.38 -7.17
CA ARG A 193 -9.01 9.23 -6.59
C ARG A 193 -9.44 10.55 -5.95
N GLU A 194 -10.76 10.73 -5.80
CA GLU A 194 -11.34 11.91 -5.17
C GLU A 194 -10.99 11.97 -3.68
N MET A 195 -10.54 13.14 -3.23
CA MET A 195 -10.08 13.40 -1.86
C MET A 195 -10.51 14.77 -1.32
N ASP A 196 -11.47 15.44 -1.97
CA ASP A 196 -11.88 16.82 -1.64
C ASP A 196 -12.38 16.95 -0.18
N ALA A 197 -13.05 15.92 0.34
CA ALA A 197 -13.57 15.90 1.70
C ALA A 197 -12.51 15.54 2.78
N LEU A 198 -11.25 15.30 2.40
CA LEU A 198 -10.23 14.76 3.30
C LEU A 198 -9.91 15.72 4.44
N ALA A 199 -9.67 16.99 4.13
CA ALA A 199 -9.31 17.97 5.15
C ALA A 199 -10.43 18.13 6.20
N ALA A 200 -11.68 18.22 5.74
CA ALA A 200 -12.85 18.29 6.63
C ALA A 200 -12.98 17.03 7.50
N PHE A 201 -12.84 15.84 6.89
CA PHE A 201 -12.91 14.57 7.61
C PHE A 201 -11.83 14.44 8.70
N LEU A 202 -10.58 14.84 8.41
CA LEU A 202 -9.50 14.83 9.39
C LEU A 202 -9.74 15.86 10.50
N GLN A 203 -10.31 17.01 10.18
CA GLN A 203 -10.67 18.02 11.18
C GLN A 203 -11.79 17.52 12.11
N ASP A 204 -12.80 16.82 11.57
CA ASP A 204 -13.85 16.21 12.39
C ASP A 204 -13.31 15.14 13.33
N LEU A 205 -12.33 14.34 12.90
CA LEU A 205 -11.64 13.40 13.78
C LEU A 205 -10.92 14.11 14.94
N ARG A 206 -10.21 15.22 14.65
CA ARG A 206 -9.55 16.06 15.67
C ARG A 206 -10.56 16.63 16.67
N ASN A 207 -11.68 17.15 16.18
CA ASN A 207 -12.77 17.66 17.01
C ASN A 207 -13.35 16.58 17.94
N MET A 208 -13.27 15.31 17.53
CA MET A 208 -13.68 14.14 18.32
C MET A 208 -12.56 13.56 19.19
N GLY A 209 -11.45 14.29 19.37
CA GLY A 209 -10.32 13.89 20.21
C GLY A 209 -9.46 12.77 19.62
N MET A 210 -9.47 12.58 18.31
CA MET A 210 -8.59 11.66 17.59
C MET A 210 -7.62 12.47 16.73
N ASP A 211 -6.32 12.40 17.02
CA ASP A 211 -5.29 13.10 16.25
C ASP A 211 -4.76 12.20 15.11
N PRO A 212 -5.06 12.50 13.82
CA PRO A 212 -4.65 11.69 12.67
C PRO A 212 -3.20 11.96 12.22
N HIS A 213 -2.25 11.95 13.14
CA HIS A 213 -0.84 12.34 12.91
C HIS A 213 -0.12 11.55 11.82
N THR A 214 -0.51 10.30 11.56
CA THR A 214 0.11 9.47 10.50
C THR A 214 -0.11 9.98 9.08
N ALA A 215 -1.15 10.80 8.85
CA ALA A 215 -1.38 11.45 7.57
C ALA A 215 -0.45 12.62 7.29
N GLY A 216 0.29 13.11 8.29
CA GLY A 216 1.07 14.34 8.17
C GLY A 216 0.21 15.61 8.26
N PRO A 217 0.84 16.79 8.11
CA PRO A 217 0.17 18.07 8.24
C PRO A 217 -0.70 18.37 7.02
N ILE A 218 -1.97 17.96 7.07
CA ILE A 218 -2.97 18.36 6.08
C ILE A 218 -3.77 19.53 6.67
N VAL A 219 -3.56 20.71 6.08
CA VAL A 219 -4.27 21.94 6.45
C VAL A 219 -5.44 22.13 5.50
N GLY A 220 -6.62 22.39 6.07
CA GLY A 220 -7.82 22.70 5.30
C GLY A 220 -7.68 24.07 4.65
N VAL A 221 -7.41 24.07 3.36
CA VAL A 221 -7.80 25.15 2.46
C VAL A 221 -8.48 24.46 1.29
N ASP A 222 -9.60 25.00 0.83
CA ASP A 222 -10.25 24.72 -0.46
C ASP A 222 -9.28 24.98 -1.63
N THR A 223 -8.15 24.27 -1.63
CA THR A 223 -7.27 24.19 -2.78
C THR A 223 -7.84 23.02 -3.55
N PRO A 224 -8.56 23.24 -4.67
CA PRO A 224 -8.89 22.12 -5.54
C PRO A 224 -7.59 21.37 -5.77
N ILE A 225 -7.54 20.09 -5.38
CA ILE A 225 -6.41 19.23 -5.70
C ILE A 225 -6.34 19.32 -7.21
N ALA A 226 -5.34 20.07 -7.71
CA ALA A 226 -5.29 20.45 -9.09
C ALA A 226 -5.39 19.15 -9.89
N ARG A 227 -6.51 18.93 -10.58
CA ARG A 227 -6.68 17.76 -11.43
C ARG A 227 -5.51 17.84 -12.39
N PRO A 228 -4.50 16.95 -12.31
CA PRO A 228 -3.45 16.98 -13.28
C PRO A 228 -4.13 16.57 -14.58
N GLY A 229 -4.27 17.50 -15.53
CA GLY A 229 -4.39 17.09 -16.92
C GLY A 229 -3.23 16.14 -17.19
N VAL A 230 -3.48 15.00 -17.82
CA VAL A 230 -2.55 13.88 -18.07
C VAL A 230 -1.10 14.37 -18.08
N LYS A 231 -0.41 14.27 -16.95
CA LYS A 231 1.00 14.67 -16.83
C LYS A 231 1.81 13.40 -16.97
N GLU A 232 2.73 13.41 -17.92
CA GLU A 232 3.79 12.42 -18.01
C GLU A 232 4.65 12.49 -16.74
N LEU A 233 5.17 11.34 -16.30
CA LEU A 233 6.14 11.27 -15.21
C LEU A 233 7.48 11.84 -15.70
N GLY A 234 7.54 13.18 -15.82
CA GLY A 234 8.77 13.93 -16.05
C GLY A 234 9.62 14.09 -14.79
#